data_AF-A0A5N8VUX0-F1
#
_entry.id   AF-A0A5N8VUX0-F1
#
_cell.length_a   1.000
_cell.length_b   1.000
_cell.length_c   1.000
_cell.angle_alpha   90.00
_cell.angle_beta   90.00
_cell.angle_gamma   90.00
#
_symmetry.space_group_name_H-M   'P 1'
#
loop_
_entity.id
_entity.type
_entity.pdbx_description
1 polymer ?
#
loop_
_entity_poly.entity_id
_entity_poly.type
_entity_poly.pdbx_seq_one_letter_code
_entity_poly.pdbx_strand_id
1 'polypeptide(L)'
;MTDHLKDPQAVSWGDLAEDFAFTDAEKDQIQKGAQAMVLASRVHRLAELRKRQHTTQVQVAEAMGVTQARVSRIEKGQLERSEVDTLAAYVKALGGKLKIVADFGDESYVLG
;
A
#
# COMPACT_ATOMS: atom_id res chain seq x y z
N MET A 1 -15.36 -13.73 -27.77
CA MET A 1 -15.08 -13.02 -26.50
C MET A 1 -16.23 -13.34 -25.57
N THR A 2 -16.18 -14.52 -24.92
CA THR A 2 -17.30 -15.06 -24.17
C THR A 2 -17.37 -14.41 -22.79
N ASP A 3 -18.49 -13.73 -22.57
CA ASP A 3 -19.00 -13.23 -21.31
C ASP A 3 -19.17 -14.40 -20.33
N HIS A 4 -18.29 -14.47 -19.32
CA HIS A 4 -18.37 -15.45 -18.24
C HIS A 4 -18.45 -14.71 -16.91
N LEU A 5 -19.58 -14.06 -16.60
CA LEU A 5 -19.95 -13.76 -15.21
C LEU A 5 -21.45 -13.37 -15.13
N LYS A 6 -22.34 -14.35 -15.29
CA LYS A 6 -23.73 -14.29 -14.82
C LYS A 6 -24.01 -15.51 -13.97
N ASP A 7 -23.40 -15.55 -12.80
CA ASP A 7 -23.81 -16.49 -11.75
C ASP A 7 -25.05 -15.91 -11.06
N PRO A 8 -26.23 -16.57 -11.13
CA PRO A 8 -27.45 -16.10 -10.50
C PRO A 8 -27.41 -16.09 -8.97
N GLN A 9 -26.33 -16.60 -8.35
CA GLN A 9 -26.08 -16.53 -6.90
C GLN A 9 -24.98 -15.54 -6.52
N ALA A 10 -24.42 -14.79 -7.47
CA ALA A 10 -23.43 -13.76 -7.15
C ALA A 10 -24.10 -12.59 -6.41
N VAL A 11 -23.90 -12.54 -5.10
CA VAL A 11 -24.34 -11.43 -4.25
C VAL A 11 -23.18 -10.44 -4.09
N SER A 12 -23.49 -9.15 -4.14
CA SER A 12 -22.50 -8.12 -3.83
C SER A 12 -22.06 -8.26 -2.37
N TRP A 13 -20.77 -8.06 -2.11
CA TRP A 13 -20.24 -7.99 -0.75
C TRP A 13 -20.95 -6.92 0.10
N GLY A 14 -21.45 -5.86 -0.52
CA GLY A 14 -22.24 -4.83 0.17
C GLY A 14 -23.59 -5.36 0.67
N ASP A 15 -24.30 -6.10 -0.17
CA ASP A 15 -25.63 -6.64 0.13
C ASP A 15 -25.55 -7.71 1.24
N LEU A 16 -24.54 -8.59 1.17
CA LEU A 16 -24.27 -9.60 2.21
C LEU A 16 -23.93 -8.95 3.56
N ALA A 17 -23.15 -7.87 3.55
CA ALA A 17 -22.73 -7.21 4.78
C ALA A 17 -23.90 -6.55 5.53
N GLU A 18 -24.96 -6.14 4.82
CA GLU A 18 -26.20 -5.65 5.43
C GLU A 18 -26.97 -6.76 6.13
N ASP A 19 -27.02 -7.97 5.54
CA ASP A 19 -27.69 -9.14 6.13
C ASP A 19 -27.06 -9.61 7.46
N PHE A 20 -25.76 -9.36 7.66
CA PHE A 20 -25.08 -9.69 8.92
C PHE A 20 -25.36 -8.71 10.06
N ALA A 21 -26.05 -7.59 9.79
CA ALA A 21 -26.51 -6.62 10.78
C ALA A 21 -25.47 -6.23 11.84
N PHE A 22 -24.21 -6.04 11.42
CA PHE A 22 -23.12 -5.65 12.33
C PHE A 22 -23.48 -4.38 13.10
N THR A 23 -23.19 -4.39 14.40
CA THR A 23 -23.29 -3.20 15.23
C THR A 23 -22.29 -2.14 14.76
N ASP A 24 -22.53 -0.88 15.09
CA ASP A 24 -21.62 0.21 14.71
C ASP A 24 -20.21 0.02 15.31
N ALA A 25 -20.12 -0.59 16.50
CA ALA A 25 -18.87 -0.93 17.15
C ALA A 25 -18.09 -2.04 16.40
N GLU A 26 -18.80 -3.04 15.87
CA GLU A 26 -18.18 -4.11 15.07
C GLU A 26 -17.73 -3.58 13.70
N LYS A 27 -18.53 -2.71 13.06
CA LYS A 27 -18.14 -2.04 11.82
C LYS A 27 -16.87 -1.22 11.99
N ASP A 28 -16.77 -0.44 13.08
CA ASP A 28 -15.57 0.34 13.42
C ASP A 28 -14.35 -0.57 13.69
N GLN A 29 -14.51 -1.69 14.40
CA GLN A 29 -13.43 -2.66 14.59
C GLN A 29 -12.97 -3.32 13.28
N ILE A 30 -13.91 -3.74 12.43
CA ILE A 30 -13.62 -4.32 11.11
C ILE A 30 -12.87 -3.30 10.25
N GLN A 31 -13.31 -2.05 10.23
CA GLN A 31 -12.69 -0.98 9.46
C GLN A 31 -11.27 -0.66 9.96
N LYS A 32 -11.07 -0.57 11.28
CA LYS A 32 -9.74 -0.40 11.89
C LYS A 32 -8.81 -1.58 11.59
N GLY A 33 -9.32 -2.81 11.67
CA GLY A 33 -8.58 -4.02 11.34
C GLY A 33 -8.19 -4.08 9.86
N ALA A 34 -9.11 -3.74 8.96
CA ALA A 34 -8.86 -3.65 7.53
C ALA A 34 -7.82 -2.57 7.20
N GLN A 35 -7.91 -1.39 7.82
CA GLN A 35 -6.92 -0.33 7.66
C GLN A 35 -5.53 -0.76 8.16
N ALA A 36 -5.45 -1.44 9.32
CA ALA A 36 -4.20 -1.98 9.85
C ALA A 36 -3.60 -3.05 8.93
N MET A 37 -4.42 -3.95 8.37
CA MET A 37 -3.97 -4.95 7.38
C MET A 37 -3.48 -4.30 6.08
N VAL A 38 -4.16 -3.25 5.63
CA VAL A 38 -3.74 -2.46 4.46
C VAL A 38 -2.41 -1.74 4.73
N LEU A 39 -2.22 -1.18 5.92
CA LEU A 39 -0.95 -0.57 6.35
C LEU A 39 0.19 -1.60 6.43
N ALA A 40 -0.05 -2.76 7.04
CA ALA A 40 0.91 -3.86 7.10
C ALA A 40 1.29 -4.37 5.69
N SER A 41 0.32 -4.44 4.78
CA SER A 41 0.54 -4.78 3.37
C SER A 41 1.39 -3.73 2.63
N ARG A 42 1.31 -2.45 3.01
CA ARG A 42 2.03 -1.34 2.34
C ARG A 42 3.53 -1.34 2.60
N VAL A 43 4.00 -1.75 3.78
CA VAL A 43 5.43 -1.76 4.12
C VAL A 43 6.22 -2.77 3.29
N HIS A 44 5.65 -3.91 2.94
CA HIS A 44 6.30 -4.90 2.06
C HIS A 44 6.11 -4.62 0.56
N ARG A 45 5.36 -3.57 0.20
CA ARG A 45 5.00 -3.28 -1.19
C ARG A 45 6.19 -2.77 -2.01
N LEU A 46 7.17 -2.10 -1.40
CA LEU A 46 8.36 -1.60 -2.10
C LEU A 46 9.27 -2.74 -2.59
N ALA A 47 9.48 -3.77 -1.77
CA ALA A 47 10.25 -4.95 -2.14
C ALA A 47 9.57 -5.72 -3.29
N GLU A 48 8.24 -5.87 -3.22
CA GLU A 48 7.46 -6.54 -4.26
C GLU A 48 7.43 -5.75 -5.57
N LEU A 49 7.28 -4.41 -5.50
CA LEU A 49 7.37 -3.54 -6.68
C LEU A 49 8.73 -3.65 -7.36
N ARG A 50 9.83 -3.61 -6.58
CA ARG A 50 11.18 -3.82 -7.10
C ARG A 50 11.34 -5.18 -7.78
N LYS A 51 10.86 -6.26 -7.15
CA LYS A 51 10.92 -7.62 -7.73
C LYS A 51 10.16 -7.73 -9.04
N ARG A 52 8.97 -7.10 -9.15
CA ARG A 52 8.18 -7.05 -10.39
C ARG A 52 8.89 -6.33 -11.53
N GLN A 53 9.79 -5.40 -11.22
CA GLN A 53 10.65 -4.72 -12.19
C GLN A 53 11.98 -5.46 -12.43
N HIS A 54 12.14 -6.68 -11.92
CA HIS A 54 13.37 -7.48 -12.04
C HIS A 54 14.66 -6.77 -11.59
N THR A 55 14.53 -5.83 -10.64
CA THR A 55 15.66 -5.04 -10.13
C THR A 55 16.13 -5.58 -8.77
N THR A 56 17.42 -5.50 -8.48
CA THR A 56 18.01 -5.90 -7.20
C THR A 56 18.07 -4.74 -6.21
N GLN A 57 18.21 -5.03 -4.91
CA GLN A 57 18.41 -3.98 -3.91
C GLN A 57 19.70 -3.18 -4.15
N VAL A 58 20.72 -3.81 -4.74
CA VAL A 58 22.00 -3.15 -5.07
C VAL A 58 21.80 -2.11 -6.18
N GLN A 59 21.08 -2.47 -7.25
CA GLN A 59 20.78 -1.53 -8.34
C GLN A 59 19.94 -0.33 -7.88
N VAL A 60 18.97 -0.55 -6.97
CA VAL A 60 18.23 0.55 -6.35
C VAL A 60 19.15 1.41 -5.48
N ALA A 61 20.06 0.79 -4.72
CA ALA A 61 21.01 1.50 -3.87
C ALA A 61 21.95 2.38 -4.70
N GLU A 62 22.45 1.87 -5.84
CA GLU A 62 23.27 2.62 -6.80
C GLU A 62 22.50 3.82 -7.36
N ALA A 63 21.26 3.61 -7.82
CA ALA A 63 20.42 4.69 -8.34
C ALA A 63 20.09 5.78 -7.29
N MET A 64 20.07 5.40 -6.01
CA MET A 64 19.83 6.30 -4.88
C MET A 64 21.12 6.92 -4.30
N GLY A 65 22.31 6.40 -4.64
CA GLY A 65 23.57 6.81 -4.00
C GLY A 65 23.69 6.40 -2.52
N VAL A 66 23.07 5.29 -2.11
CA VAL A 66 23.07 4.78 -0.72
C VAL A 66 23.59 3.34 -0.65
N THR A 67 23.69 2.79 0.57
CA THR A 67 24.08 1.38 0.75
C THR A 67 22.90 0.42 0.53
N GLN A 68 23.19 -0.81 0.12
CA GLN A 68 22.16 -1.86 0.05
C GLN A 68 21.51 -2.13 1.42
N ALA A 69 22.27 -2.00 2.52
CA ALA A 69 21.73 -2.11 3.87
C ALA A 69 20.67 -1.03 4.17
N ARG A 70 20.87 0.20 3.66
CA ARG A 70 19.87 1.28 3.75
C ARG A 70 18.59 0.93 2.98
N VAL A 71 18.71 0.41 1.76
CA VAL A 71 17.58 -0.08 0.95
C VAL A 71 16.82 -1.19 1.67
N SER A 72 17.52 -2.14 2.29
CA SER A 72 16.91 -3.22 3.08
C SER A 72 16.10 -2.71 4.28
N ARG A 73 16.61 -1.69 5.01
CA ARG A 73 15.84 -1.05 6.10
C ARG A 73 14.59 -0.34 5.59
N ILE A 74 14.69 0.38 4.45
CA ILE A 74 13.54 1.03 3.80
C ILE A 74 12.47 -0.01 3.46
N GLU A 75 12.83 -1.10 2.78
CA GLU A 75 11.89 -2.16 2.39
C GLU A 75 11.26 -2.90 3.59
N LYS A 76 11.92 -2.87 4.76
CA LYS A 76 11.41 -3.45 6.01
C LYS A 76 10.60 -2.44 6.86
N GLY A 77 10.44 -1.20 6.39
CA GLY A 77 9.75 -0.13 7.14
C GLY A 77 10.50 0.35 8.37
N GLN A 78 11.81 0.10 8.46
CA GLN A 78 12.67 0.52 9.57
C GLN A 78 13.22 1.94 9.34
N LEU A 79 12.31 2.87 9.06
CA LEU A 79 12.62 4.28 8.82
C LEU A 79 12.36 5.11 10.07
N GLU A 80 13.19 6.14 10.27
CA GLU A 80 12.91 7.18 11.26
C GLU A 80 11.65 7.96 10.86
N ARG A 81 10.99 8.61 11.81
CA ARG A 81 9.70 9.30 11.59
C ARG A 81 9.71 10.40 10.51
N SER A 82 10.87 10.80 10.01
CA SER A 82 11.06 12.04 9.22
C SER A 82 11.76 11.83 7.88
N GLU A 83 11.46 10.75 7.14
CA GLU A 83 12.22 10.39 5.91
C GLU A 83 11.38 10.38 4.61
N VAL A 84 10.54 11.38 4.41
CA VAL A 84 9.76 11.56 3.16
C VAL A 84 10.67 11.60 1.93
N ASP A 85 11.78 12.35 1.99
CA ASP A 85 12.72 12.47 0.88
C ASP A 85 13.39 11.13 0.54
N THR A 86 13.63 10.28 1.54
CA THR A 86 14.19 8.94 1.32
C THR A 86 13.20 8.07 0.55
N LEU A 87 11.91 8.11 0.92
CA LEU A 87 10.86 7.40 0.18
C LEU A 87 10.69 7.96 -1.23
N ALA A 88 10.79 9.28 -1.41
CA ALA A 88 10.70 9.93 -2.72
C ALA A 88 11.85 9.49 -3.63
N ALA A 89 13.09 9.48 -3.12
CA ALA A 89 14.27 9.01 -3.84
C ALA A 89 14.17 7.53 -4.21
N TYR A 90 13.66 6.68 -3.31
CA TYR A 90 13.45 5.26 -3.58
C TYR A 90 12.42 5.04 -4.70
N VAL A 91 11.25 5.70 -4.60
CA VAL A 91 10.20 5.58 -5.63
C VAL A 91 10.71 6.12 -6.97
N LYS A 92 11.49 7.20 -6.97
CA LYS A 92 12.14 7.75 -8.17
C LYS A 92 13.16 6.78 -8.77
N ALA A 93 13.94 6.07 -7.96
CA ALA A 93 14.88 5.05 -8.43
C ALA A 93 14.18 3.87 -9.12
N LEU A 94 12.92 3.58 -8.75
CA LEU A 94 12.05 2.64 -9.45
C LEU A 94 11.29 3.26 -10.64
N GLY A 95 11.63 4.48 -11.05
CA GLY A 95 11.00 5.20 -12.15
C GLY A 95 9.62 5.80 -11.83
N GLY A 96 9.23 5.81 -10.55
CA GLY A 96 7.94 6.32 -10.09
C GLY A 96 7.96 7.76 -9.60
N LYS A 97 6.79 8.24 -9.17
CA LYS A 97 6.62 9.51 -8.44
C LYS A 97 5.91 9.24 -7.12
N LEU A 98 6.50 9.68 -6.01
CA LEU A 98 5.84 9.58 -4.70
C LEU A 98 4.72 10.62 -4.63
N LYS A 99 3.54 10.22 -4.16
CA LYS A 99 2.46 11.11 -3.73
C LYS A 99 2.21 10.87 -2.26
N ILE A 100 2.21 11.92 -1.46
CA ILE A 100 1.79 11.87 -0.06
C ILE A 100 0.31 12.24 -0.03
N VAL A 101 -0.49 11.45 0.66
CA VAL A 101 -1.93 11.70 0.78
C VAL A 101 -2.24 11.85 2.26
N ALA A 102 -2.75 13.02 2.64
CA ALA A 102 -3.43 13.20 3.91
C ALA A 102 -4.87 12.73 3.74
N ASP A 103 -5.26 11.71 4.49
CA ASP A 103 -6.58 11.09 4.44
C ASP A 103 -7.33 11.43 5.73
N PHE A 104 -8.49 12.07 5.58
CA PHE A 104 -9.38 12.49 6.67
C PHE A 104 -10.68 11.66 6.67
N GLY A 105 -10.77 10.60 5.86
CA GLY A 105 -11.91 9.70 5.76
C GLY A 105 -12.93 10.14 4.71
N ASP A 106 -13.52 11.31 4.89
CA ASP A 106 -14.43 11.94 3.92
C ASP A 106 -13.69 12.76 2.85
N GLU A 107 -12.50 13.27 3.19
CA GLU A 107 -11.66 14.05 2.30
C GLU A 107 -10.24 13.51 2.23
N SER A 108 -9.60 13.66 1.06
CA SER A 108 -8.19 13.35 0.90
C SER A 108 -7.47 14.44 0.12
N TYR A 109 -6.28 14.80 0.62
CA TYR A 109 -5.46 15.87 0.05
C TYR A 109 -4.11 15.29 -0.37
N VAL A 110 -3.75 15.49 -1.64
CA VAL A 110 -2.40 15.17 -2.10
C VAL A 110 -1.48 16.30 -1.65
N LEU A 111 -0.54 15.98 -0.76
CA LEU A 111 0.52 16.88 -0.34
C LEU A 111 1.65 16.74 -1.36
N GLY A 112 1.93 17.83 -2.09
CA GLY A 112 2.91 17.91 -3.17
C GLY A 112 3.91 19.02 -2.94
#